data_AF-A0A3A4UFL5-F1
#
_entry.id   AF-A0A3A4UFL5-F1
#
_cell.length_a   1.000
_cell.length_b   1.000
_cell.length_c   1.000
_cell.angle_alpha   90.00
_cell.angle_beta   90.00
_cell.angle_gamma   90.00
#
_symmetry.space_group_name_H-M   'P 1'
#
loop_
_entity.id
_entity.type
_entity.pdbx_description
1 polymer ?
#
loop_
_entity_poly.entity_id
_entity_poly.type
_entity_poly.pdbx_seq_one_letter_code
_entity_poly.pdbx_strand_id
1 'polypeptide(L)'
;MSTRRKKKMRHEVEHDSHDGEWNPRKLLSVGVVVFLLVIAASMLGMVVEKIDADQILVIQDPLDGELHFYTDAGVKWQGFGKTTVYPKRAMYTFTCTEYKDMEQSAEQKARG
;
A
#
# COMPACT_ATOMS: atom_id res chain seq x y z
N MET A 1 13.13 -78.49 -6.80
CA MET A 1 12.62 -78.17 -5.45
C MET A 1 12.99 -76.71 -5.17
N SER A 2 12.09 -75.76 -5.49
CA SER A 2 11.40 -74.87 -4.53
C SER A 2 12.38 -74.09 -3.65
N THR A 3 12.54 -72.77 -3.76
CA THR A 3 11.50 -71.80 -3.43
C THR A 3 11.69 -70.42 -4.10
N ARG A 4 10.60 -69.93 -4.69
CA ARG A 4 10.28 -68.50 -4.87
C ARG A 4 10.41 -67.75 -3.54
N ARG A 5 10.87 -66.49 -3.54
CA ARG A 5 10.18 -65.34 -2.91
C ARG A 5 10.95 -64.02 -3.07
N LYS A 6 10.42 -63.18 -3.95
CA LYS A 6 10.10 -61.77 -3.70
C LYS A 6 10.94 -61.07 -2.63
N LYS A 7 11.96 -60.33 -3.06
CA LYS A 7 12.37 -59.09 -2.37
C LYS A 7 12.22 -57.92 -3.34
N LYS A 8 10.99 -57.82 -3.88
CA LYS A 8 10.42 -56.59 -4.43
C LYS A 8 9.83 -55.85 -3.23
N MET A 9 10.04 -54.55 -3.18
CA MET A 9 9.46 -53.59 -2.22
C MET A 9 10.01 -53.67 -0.80
N ARG A 10 11.06 -52.89 -0.57
CA ARG A 10 10.96 -51.77 0.36
C ARG A 10 11.91 -50.72 -0.18
N HIS A 11 11.36 -49.79 -0.97
CA HIS A 11 11.91 -48.44 -1.00
C HIS A 11 11.87 -48.02 0.47
N GLU A 12 13.04 -48.01 1.10
CA GLU A 12 13.27 -47.18 2.26
C GLU A 12 12.86 -45.78 1.81
N VAL A 13 11.67 -45.36 2.24
CA VAL A 13 11.37 -43.95 2.39
C VAL A 13 12.27 -43.54 3.55
N GLU A 14 13.52 -43.27 3.21
CA GLU A 14 14.48 -42.60 4.07
C GLU A 14 13.88 -41.22 4.27
N HIS A 15 13.06 -41.13 5.30
CA HIS A 15 12.55 -39.89 5.81
C HIS A 15 13.78 -39.26 6.46
N ASP A 16 14.55 -38.52 5.66
CA ASP A 16 15.64 -37.66 6.11
C ASP A 16 15.03 -36.64 7.10
N SER A 17 14.83 -37.10 8.33
CA SER A 17 14.77 -36.26 9.49
C SER A 17 16.10 -35.54 9.50
N HIS A 18 16.14 -34.35 8.91
CA HIS A 18 17.13 -33.33 9.19
C HIS A 18 17.07 -33.04 10.70
N ASP A 19 17.70 -33.90 11.50
CA ASP A 19 18.18 -33.62 12.83
C ASP A 19 19.25 -32.54 12.67
N GLY A 20 18.76 -31.30 12.57
CA GLY A 20 19.59 -30.13 12.46
C GLY A 20 20.50 -30.06 13.67
N GLU A 21 21.74 -30.50 13.50
CA GLU A 21 22.82 -30.17 14.40
C GLU A 21 22.79 -28.64 14.60
N TRP A 22 22.60 -28.22 15.85
CA TRP A 22 22.44 -26.83 16.22
C TRP A 22 23.77 -26.12 16.03
N ASN A 23 24.05 -25.72 14.80
CA ASN A 23 25.20 -24.91 14.49
C ASN A 23 24.92 -23.50 15.00
N PRO A 24 25.71 -22.94 15.92
CA PRO A 24 25.47 -21.62 16.50
C PRO A 24 25.40 -20.52 15.42
N ARG A 25 26.05 -20.72 14.26
CA ARG A 25 25.92 -19.82 13.10
C ARG A 25 24.55 -19.88 12.44
N LYS A 26 23.94 -21.08 12.35
CA LYS A 26 22.58 -21.26 11.83
C LYS A 26 21.54 -20.70 12.81
N LEU A 27 21.76 -20.88 14.11
CA LEU A 27 20.89 -20.30 15.14
C LEU A 27 20.93 -18.76 15.12
N LEU A 28 22.12 -18.18 14.98
CA LEU A 28 22.28 -16.73 14.80
C LEU A 28 21.58 -16.24 13.54
N SER A 29 21.75 -16.93 12.40
CA SER A 29 21.09 -16.52 11.14
C SER A 29 19.57 -16.59 11.24
N VAL A 30 19.02 -17.61 11.90
CA VAL A 30 17.58 -17.71 12.14
C VAL A 30 17.11 -16.54 13.03
N GLY A 31 17.86 -16.23 14.09
CA GLY A 31 17.57 -15.08 14.96
C GLY A 31 17.57 -13.75 14.20
N VAL A 32 18.55 -13.52 13.31
CA VAL A 32 18.62 -12.30 12.48
C VAL A 32 17.43 -12.21 11.52
N VAL A 33 17.06 -13.31 10.87
CA VAL A 33 15.91 -13.33 9.95
C VAL A 33 14.61 -13.02 10.70
N VAL A 34 14.38 -13.64 11.85
CA VAL A 34 13.20 -13.36 12.68
C VAL A 34 13.18 -11.90 13.14
N PHE A 35 14.31 -11.36 13.56
CA PHE A 35 14.42 -9.96 13.97
C PHE A 35 14.10 -8.99 12.82
N LEU A 36 14.65 -9.22 11.63
CA LEU A 36 14.35 -8.39 10.45
C LEU A 36 12.87 -8.50 10.05
N LEU A 37 12.25 -9.68 10.16
CA LEU A 37 10.83 -9.85 9.90
C LEU A 37 9.96 -9.07 10.88
N VAL A 38 10.31 -9.04 12.16
CA VAL A 38 9.58 -8.24 13.17
C VAL A 38 9.68 -6.75 12.85
N ILE A 39 10.87 -6.27 12.48
CA ILE A 39 11.05 -4.87 12.05
C ILE A 39 10.19 -4.57 10.83
N ALA A 40 10.29 -5.39 9.78
CA ALA A 40 9.51 -5.23 8.56
C ALA A 40 8.00 -5.22 8.84
N ALA A 41 7.52 -6.11 9.72
CA ALA A 41 6.11 -6.17 10.11
C ALA A 41 5.67 -4.91 10.86
N SER A 42 6.51 -4.38 11.77
CA SER A 42 6.21 -3.14 12.49
C SER A 42 6.15 -1.91 11.57
N MET A 43 6.91 -1.94 10.48
CA MET A 43 7.00 -0.88 9.50
C MET A 43 5.82 -0.83 8.52
N LEU A 44 5.05 -1.91 8.34
CA LEU A 44 3.93 -1.98 7.39
C LEU A 44 2.90 -0.85 7.55
N GLY A 45 2.68 -0.37 8.78
CA GLY A 45 1.75 0.73 9.08
C GLY A 45 2.24 2.13 8.67
N MET A 46 3.51 2.28 8.31
CA MET A 46 4.11 3.59 7.95
C MET A 46 4.35 3.73 6.43
N VAL A 47 3.86 2.75 5.67
CA VAL A 47 4.14 2.59 4.23
C VAL A 47 3.04 3.23 3.38
N VAL A 48 1.78 3.08 3.80
CA VAL A 48 0.60 3.57 3.07
C VAL A 48 -0.37 4.25 4.02
N GLU A 49 -0.98 5.33 3.54
CA GLU A 49 -2.02 6.08 4.25
C GLU A 49 -3.29 6.10 3.38
N LYS A 50 -4.46 5.85 3.99
CA LYS A 50 -5.76 5.98 3.32
C LYS A 50 -6.31 7.38 3.58
N ILE A 51 -6.62 8.12 2.51
CA ILE A 51 -7.20 9.44 2.60
C ILE A 51 -8.66 9.47 2.13
N ASP A 52 -9.51 10.19 2.86
CA ASP A 52 -10.90 10.43 2.48
C ASP A 52 -11.05 11.64 1.55
N ALA A 53 -12.19 11.72 0.84
CA ALA A 53 -12.39 12.71 -0.22
C ALA A 53 -12.44 14.16 0.29
N ASP A 54 -12.74 14.36 1.57
CA ASP A 54 -12.78 15.63 2.27
C ASP A 54 -11.45 16.01 2.92
N GLN A 55 -10.35 15.30 2.61
CA GLN A 55 -9.05 15.51 3.23
C GLN A 55 -7.94 15.81 2.21
N ILE A 56 -6.90 16.50 2.67
CA ILE A 56 -5.65 16.77 1.96
C ILE A 56 -4.52 16.16 2.80
N LEU A 57 -3.71 15.31 2.17
CA LEU A 57 -2.59 14.65 2.83
C LEU A 57 -1.31 15.37 2.44
N VAL A 58 -0.52 15.71 3.45
CA VAL A 58 0.83 16.23 3.30
C VAL A 58 1.79 15.20 3.85
N ILE A 59 2.74 14.78 3.04
CA ILE A 59 3.78 13.83 3.41
C ILE A 59 5.10 14.56 3.36
N GLN A 60 5.80 14.61 4.48
CA GLN A 60 7.16 15.12 4.56
C GLN A 60 8.13 13.95 4.40
N ASP A 61 8.91 13.97 3.33
CA ASP A 61 9.96 12.96 3.08
C ASP A 61 11.00 13.01 4.21
N PRO A 62 11.38 11.86 4.79
CA PRO A 62 12.30 11.81 5.92
C PRO A 62 13.78 12.05 5.53
N LEU A 63 14.14 11.94 4.24
CA LEU A 63 15.51 12.05 3.76
C LEU A 63 15.89 13.48 3.38
N ASP A 64 15.07 14.14 2.57
CA ASP A 64 15.33 15.49 2.05
C ASP A 64 14.38 16.57 2.62
N GLY A 65 13.28 16.16 3.26
CA GLY A 65 12.29 17.07 3.81
C GLY A 65 11.29 17.63 2.80
N GLU A 66 11.25 17.13 1.56
CA GLU A 66 10.29 17.55 0.56
C GLU A 66 8.85 17.26 1.00
N LEU A 67 7.92 18.14 0.61
CA LEU A 67 6.50 18.03 0.93
C LEU A 67 5.73 17.55 -0.28
N HIS A 68 5.18 16.34 -0.20
CA HIS A 68 4.25 15.80 -1.19
C HIS A 68 2.81 16.05 -0.75
N PHE A 69 2.03 16.68 -1.62
CA PHE A 69 0.64 17.02 -1.37
C PHE A 69 -0.29 16.15 -2.22
N TYR A 70 -1.27 15.53 -1.58
CA TYR A 70 -2.29 14.73 -2.24
C TYR A 70 -3.67 15.29 -1.92
N THR A 71 -4.38 15.69 -2.96
CA THR A 71 -5.74 16.23 -2.87
C THR A 71 -6.82 15.22 -3.23
N ASP A 72 -6.44 14.08 -3.82
CA ASP A 72 -7.40 13.08 -4.28
C ASP A 72 -7.54 11.94 -3.27
N ALA A 73 -8.78 11.45 -3.13
CA ALA A 73 -9.11 10.30 -2.29
C ALA A 73 -8.36 9.04 -2.72
N GLY A 74 -8.11 8.14 -1.77
CA GLY A 74 -7.54 6.82 -2.03
C GLY A 74 -6.32 6.49 -1.17
N VAL A 75 -5.63 5.42 -1.55
CA VAL A 75 -4.42 4.96 -0.86
C VAL A 75 -3.21 5.67 -1.45
N LYS A 76 -2.44 6.35 -0.61
CA LYS A 76 -1.22 7.07 -1.00
C LYS A 76 -0.01 6.42 -0.34
N TRP A 77 1.08 6.36 -1.07
CA TRP A 77 2.37 5.92 -0.55
C TRP A 77 2.94 6.99 0.39
N GLN A 78 3.22 6.63 1.63
CA GLN A 78 3.81 7.50 2.66
C GLN A 78 5.34 7.41 2.71
N GLY A 79 5.91 6.26 2.34
CA GLY A 79 7.36 6.09 2.27
C GLY A 79 8.07 6.37 3.59
N PHE A 80 7.45 6.06 4.73
CA PHE A 80 7.99 6.34 6.08
C PHE A 80 8.14 7.83 6.43
N GLY A 81 7.63 8.71 5.59
CA GLY A 81 7.58 10.15 5.87
C GLY A 81 6.59 10.50 6.96
N LYS A 82 6.67 11.73 7.47
CA LYS A 82 5.69 12.25 8.43
C LYS A 82 4.43 12.66 7.69
N THR A 83 3.29 12.08 8.05
CA THR A 83 1.99 12.45 7.47
C THR A 83 1.29 13.52 8.29
N THR A 84 0.62 14.45 7.61
CA THR A 84 -0.28 15.40 8.23
C THR A 84 -1.52 15.54 7.35
N VAL A 85 -2.69 15.34 7.95
CA VAL A 85 -3.97 15.35 7.26
C VAL A 85 -4.72 16.63 7.60
N TYR A 86 -5.19 17.34 6.57
CA TYR A 86 -5.97 18.57 6.70
C TYR A 86 -7.35 18.39 6.09
N PRO A 87 -8.44 18.82 6.76
CA PRO A 87 -9.76 18.81 6.14
C PRO A 87 -9.85 19.86 5.02
N LYS A 88 -10.44 19.47 3.89
CA LYS A 88 -10.82 20.37 2.81
C LYS A 88 -11.91 21.31 3.30
N ARG A 89 -11.79 22.59 2.94
CA ARG A 89 -12.85 23.57 3.16
C ARG A 89 -13.94 23.43 2.11
N ALA A 90 -15.16 23.81 2.47
CA ALA A 90 -16.26 23.92 1.51
C ALA A 90 -15.87 24.91 0.39
N MET A 91 -16.08 24.49 -0.86
CA MET A 91 -15.86 25.34 -2.04
C MET A 91 -17.21 25.78 -2.59
N TYR A 92 -17.44 27.08 -2.70
CA TYR A 92 -18.61 27.63 -3.37
C TYR A 92 -18.22 27.96 -4.82
N THR A 93 -18.90 27.33 -5.78
CA THR A 93 -18.71 27.64 -7.19
C THR A 93 -19.78 28.63 -7.63
N PHE A 94 -19.37 29.82 -8.07
CA PHE A 94 -20.28 30.81 -8.65
C PHE A 94 -20.32 30.60 -10.16
N THR A 95 -21.50 30.28 -10.70
CA THR A 95 -21.72 30.19 -12.15
C THR A 95 -22.57 31.38 -12.59
N CYS A 96 -22.03 32.23 -13.47
CA CYS A 96 -22.79 33.31 -14.09
C CYS A 96 -23.46 32.76 -15.36
N THR A 97 -24.63 32.15 -15.21
CA THR A 97 -25.44 31.67 -16.36
C THR A 97 -26.37 32.75 -16.92
N GLU A 98 -26.77 33.75 -16.13
CA GLU A 98 -27.86 34.67 -16.52
C GLU A 98 -27.47 35.82 -17.46
N TYR A 99 -26.18 36.11 -17.66
CA TYR A 99 -25.80 37.31 -18.44
C TYR A 99 -26.01 37.13 -19.96
N LYS A 100 -25.94 35.90 -20.48
CA LYS A 100 -26.07 35.62 -21.92
C LYS A 100 -27.53 35.48 -22.38
N ASP A 101 -28.43 35.08 -21.49
CA ASP A 101 -29.83 34.84 -21.83
C ASP A 101 -30.62 36.17 -21.95
N MET A 102 -30.20 37.21 -21.20
CA MET A 102 -30.78 38.55 -21.29
C MET A 102 -30.36 39.30 -22.56
N GLU A 103 -29.13 39.09 -23.04
CA GLU A 103 -28.64 39.73 -24.27
C GLU A 103 -29.31 39.13 -25.52
N GLN A 104 -29.50 37.80 -25.55
CA GLN A 104 -30.16 37.11 -26.66
C GLN A 104 -31.67 37.40 -26.74
N SER A 105 -32.35 37.56 -25.60
CA SER A 105 -33.77 37.94 -25.57
C SER A 105 -33.99 39.42 -25.92
N ALA A 106 -33.04 40.30 -25.58
CA ALA A 106 -33.06 41.69 -26.02
C ALA A 106 -32.82 41.83 -27.53
N GLU A 107 -31.88 41.09 -28.10
CA GLU A 107 -31.65 41.06 -29.57
C GLU A 107 -32.82 40.45 -30.34
N GLN A 108 -33.44 39.37 -29.84
CA GLN A 108 -34.64 38.80 -30.48
C GLN A 108 -35.82 39.77 -30.46
N LYS A 109 -36.00 40.51 -29.37
CA LYS A 109 -37.07 41.50 -29.23
C LYS A 109 -36.84 42.77 -30.07
N ALA A 110 -35.59 43.06 -30.44
CA ALA A 110 -35.25 44.15 -31.34
C ALA A 110 -35.40 43.79 -32.84
N ARG A 111 -35.50 42.49 -33.17
CA ARG A 111 -35.61 41.97 -34.55
C ARG A 111 -37.03 41.53 -34.96
N GLY A 112 -37.98 41.48 -34.03
CA GLY A 112 -39.39 41.16 -34.28
C GLY A 112 -40.28 42.38 -34.10
#